data_AF-A0A0B3WKZ4-F1
#
_entry.id   AF-A0A0B3WKZ4-F1
#
_cell.length_a   1.000
_cell.length_b   1.000
_cell.length_c   1.000
_cell.angle_alpha   90.00
_cell.angle_beta   90.00
_cell.angle_gamma   90.00
#
_symmetry.space_group_name_H-M   'P 1'
#
loop_
_entity.id
_entity.type
_entity.pdbx_description
1 polymer ?
#
loop_
_entity_poly.entity_id
_entity_poly.type
_entity_poly.pdbx_seq_one_letter_code
_entity_poly.pdbx_strand_id
1 'polypeptide(L)'
;MKIARYKKGFIKASEYNSKLHFDNIFCPDCGKSKVKIVRKADQEPYFVFVQDQLHDELCLRVAKPIQDQKIKELILSDSKKDMSKLNYLVNKNLEKCINLVTKLENNGELKKADKLNLMPQKKQQITEKRIKEYAKQDIYTINIVDLSDIDTQQLNNKYCLIYGVAGITLADVGDSKKLFFKADQDSRFSLFVVPSQIKYLDFDKGKRAKFAVFGRFKKVGKFINLEIRSTRDLVIRD
;
A
#
# COMPACT_ATOMS: atom_id res chain seq x y z
N MET A 1 -4.22 0.02 -16.60
CA MET A 1 -4.10 -0.82 -15.38
C MET A 1 -4.28 -2.28 -15.79
N LYS A 2 -3.58 -3.23 -15.18
CA LYS A 2 -3.70 -4.66 -15.56
C LYS A 2 -4.72 -5.44 -14.73
N ILE A 3 -5.08 -4.93 -13.55
CA ILE A 3 -6.04 -5.55 -12.64
C ILE A 3 -7.25 -4.64 -12.42
N ALA A 4 -8.42 -5.24 -12.21
CA ALA A 4 -9.65 -4.60 -11.75
C ALA A 4 -10.30 -5.42 -10.62
N ARG A 5 -11.22 -4.82 -9.86
CA ARG A 5 -12.02 -5.52 -8.84
C ARG A 5 -13.32 -6.04 -9.45
N TYR A 6 -13.70 -7.28 -9.11
CA TYR A 6 -14.93 -7.94 -9.56
C TYR A 6 -15.52 -8.82 -8.45
N LYS A 7 -16.78 -8.58 -8.07
CA LYS A 7 -17.64 -9.30 -7.09
C LYS A 7 -16.98 -9.78 -5.79
N LYS A 8 -16.06 -10.75 -5.85
CA LYS A 8 -15.39 -11.40 -4.70
C LYS A 8 -13.86 -11.36 -4.76
N GLY A 9 -13.26 -10.58 -5.67
CA GLY A 9 -11.80 -10.52 -5.77
C GLY A 9 -11.30 -9.60 -6.87
N PHE A 10 -10.16 -9.98 -7.42
CA PHE A 10 -9.46 -9.26 -8.49
C PHE A 10 -9.52 -10.07 -9.78
N ILE A 11 -9.51 -9.38 -10.90
CA ILE A 11 -9.41 -9.99 -12.22
C ILE A 11 -8.30 -9.29 -13.02
N LYS A 12 -7.54 -10.07 -13.79
CA LYS A 12 -6.57 -9.54 -14.75
C LYS A 12 -7.25 -9.17 -16.07
N ALA A 13 -6.64 -8.26 -16.81
CA ALA A 13 -7.15 -7.84 -18.12
C ALA A 13 -7.17 -9.00 -19.14
N SER A 14 -6.23 -9.94 -19.03
CA SER A 14 -6.20 -11.18 -19.82
C SER A 14 -7.35 -12.13 -19.50
N GLU A 15 -7.88 -12.10 -18.27
CA GLU A 15 -8.97 -12.96 -17.80
C GLU A 15 -10.36 -12.36 -18.10
N TYR A 16 -10.42 -11.19 -18.74
CA TYR A 16 -11.67 -10.47 -18.95
C TYR A 16 -12.59 -11.17 -19.96
N ASN A 17 -13.81 -11.48 -19.52
CA ASN A 17 -14.88 -11.99 -20.36
C ASN A 17 -16.07 -11.00 -20.40
N SER A 18 -16.43 -10.52 -21.59
CA SER A 18 -17.51 -9.53 -21.75
C SER A 18 -18.86 -10.00 -21.22
N LYS A 19 -19.20 -11.29 -21.31
CA LYS A 19 -20.49 -11.81 -20.80
C LYS A 19 -20.59 -11.76 -19.28
N LEU A 20 -19.46 -11.89 -18.59
CA LEU A 20 -19.42 -11.97 -17.12
C LEU A 20 -19.08 -10.63 -16.47
N HIS A 21 -18.18 -9.86 -17.09
CA HIS A 21 -17.51 -8.73 -16.45
C HIS A 21 -17.94 -7.37 -16.98
N PHE A 22 -18.71 -7.32 -18.07
CA PHE A 22 -19.20 -6.05 -18.61
C PHE A 22 -20.01 -5.29 -17.55
N ASP A 23 -19.69 -4.00 -17.42
CA ASP A 23 -20.24 -3.04 -16.44
C ASP A 23 -20.14 -3.44 -14.95
N ASN A 24 -19.40 -4.51 -14.63
CA ASN A 24 -19.29 -5.07 -13.29
C ASN A 24 -17.86 -5.04 -12.72
N ILE A 25 -16.99 -4.24 -13.34
CA ILE A 25 -15.58 -4.12 -12.95
C ILE A 25 -15.27 -2.71 -12.47
N PHE A 26 -14.52 -2.64 -11.36
CA PHE A 26 -14.31 -1.40 -10.63
C PHE A 26 -12.83 -1.17 -10.34
N CYS A 27 -12.52 0.03 -9.87
CA CYS A 27 -11.22 0.41 -9.37
C CYS A 27 -10.68 -0.68 -8.42
N PRO A 28 -9.47 -1.21 -8.63
CA PRO A 28 -8.92 -2.28 -7.80
C PRO A 28 -8.77 -1.86 -6.33
N ASP A 29 -8.52 -0.57 -6.08
CA ASP A 29 -8.22 -0.06 -4.73
C ASP A 29 -9.47 0.35 -3.95
N CYS A 30 -10.41 1.09 -4.56
CA CYS A 30 -11.58 1.58 -3.82
C CYS A 30 -12.87 0.83 -4.13
N GLY A 31 -12.91 0.01 -5.19
CA GLY A 31 -14.12 -0.71 -5.59
C GLY A 31 -15.30 0.16 -6.03
N LYS A 32 -15.13 1.49 -6.15
CA LYS A 32 -16.22 2.43 -6.44
C LYS A 32 -16.27 2.84 -7.92
N SER A 33 -15.17 3.35 -8.45
CA SER A 33 -15.14 3.93 -9.80
C SER A 33 -15.14 2.84 -10.87
N LYS A 34 -16.07 2.91 -11.83
CA LYS A 34 -16.15 1.96 -12.92
C LYS A 34 -14.93 2.03 -13.83
N VAL A 35 -14.50 0.87 -14.32
CA VAL A 35 -13.44 0.75 -15.33
C VAL A 35 -13.98 0.00 -16.55
N LYS A 36 -13.33 0.20 -17.70
CA LYS A 36 -13.60 -0.57 -18.92
C LYS A 36 -12.31 -1.17 -19.44
N ILE A 37 -12.42 -2.31 -20.11
CA ILE A 37 -11.29 -2.91 -20.82
C ILE A 37 -11.04 -2.17 -22.14
N VAL A 38 -9.77 -1.98 -22.47
CA VAL A 38 -9.29 -1.48 -23.76
C VAL A 38 -8.45 -2.59 -24.39
N ARG A 39 -8.75 -2.88 -25.65
CA ARG A 39 -7.98 -3.80 -26.50
C ARG A 39 -7.54 -2.99 -27.72
N LYS A 40 -6.24 -2.88 -27.93
CA LYS A 40 -5.62 -2.22 -29.09
C LYS A 40 -4.75 -3.24 -29.81
N ALA A 41 -4.62 -3.11 -31.12
CA ALA A 41 -3.64 -3.89 -31.87
C ALA A 41 -2.24 -3.66 -31.26
N ASP A 42 -1.45 -4.73 -31.18
CA ASP A 42 -0.06 -4.72 -30.70
C ASP A 42 0.16 -4.23 -29.26
N GLN A 43 -0.89 -4.24 -28.43
CA GLN A 43 -0.80 -3.91 -27.01
C GLN A 43 -1.53 -4.93 -26.16
N GLU A 44 -0.93 -5.30 -25.03
CA GLU A 44 -1.63 -6.12 -24.03
C GLU A 44 -2.92 -5.41 -23.57
N PRO A 45 -4.02 -6.14 -23.38
CA PRO A 45 -5.26 -5.57 -22.87
C PRO A 45 -5.04 -4.88 -21.52
N TYR A 46 -5.76 -3.77 -21.31
CA TYR A 46 -5.65 -3.02 -20.06
C TYR A 46 -6.98 -2.35 -19.69
N PHE A 47 -7.18 -2.11 -18.40
CA PHE A 47 -8.31 -1.36 -17.87
C PHE A 47 -8.01 0.13 -17.80
N VAL A 48 -9.03 0.94 -18.11
CA VAL A 48 -9.06 2.40 -17.95
C VAL A 48 -10.29 2.83 -17.19
N PHE A 49 -10.21 3.95 -16.49
CA PHE A 49 -11.38 4.56 -15.85
C PHE A 49 -12.37 5.06 -16.90
N VAL A 50 -13.66 4.91 -16.60
CA VAL A 50 -14.71 5.65 -17.30
C VAL A 50 -14.61 7.13 -16.87
N GLN A 51 -14.85 8.06 -17.78
CA GLN A 51 -14.77 9.50 -17.51
C GLN A 51 -15.77 9.91 -16.40
N ASP A 52 -15.44 10.99 -15.69
CA ASP A 52 -16.28 11.65 -14.67
C ASP A 52 -16.73 10.76 -13.50
N GLN A 53 -16.00 9.66 -13.24
CA GLN A 53 -16.29 8.78 -12.12
C GLN A 53 -15.62 9.28 -10.82
N LEU A 54 -16.43 9.38 -9.76
CA LEU A 54 -15.93 9.70 -8.43
C LEU A 54 -15.27 8.48 -7.79
N HIS A 55 -14.08 8.70 -7.23
CA HIS A 55 -13.40 7.74 -6.38
C HIS A 55 -13.82 7.89 -4.92
N ASP A 56 -13.52 6.87 -4.12
CA ASP A 56 -13.58 6.99 -2.67
C ASP A 56 -12.47 7.91 -2.15
N GLU A 57 -12.73 8.62 -1.05
CA GLU A 57 -11.74 9.52 -0.43
C GLU A 57 -10.48 8.77 0.03
N LEU A 58 -10.61 7.50 0.41
CA LEU A 58 -9.48 6.65 0.79
C LEU A 58 -8.76 6.05 -0.42
N CYS A 59 -9.23 6.30 -1.65
CA CYS A 59 -8.60 5.76 -2.84
C CYS A 59 -7.17 6.32 -3.02
N LEU A 60 -6.24 5.41 -3.26
CA LEU A 60 -4.82 5.74 -3.40
C LEU A 60 -4.46 6.20 -4.82
N ARG A 61 -5.28 5.88 -5.83
CA ARG A 61 -5.04 6.28 -7.24
C ARG A 61 -5.34 7.74 -7.57
N VAL A 62 -6.10 8.43 -6.70
CA VAL A 62 -6.49 9.82 -6.92
C VAL A 62 -5.40 10.80 -6.48
N ALA A 63 -4.58 10.38 -5.51
CA ALA A 63 -3.56 11.24 -4.95
C ALA A 63 -2.30 11.25 -5.81
N LYS A 64 -1.73 12.44 -6.02
CA LYS A 64 -0.44 12.57 -6.69
C LYS A 64 0.67 12.11 -5.74
N PRO A 65 1.47 11.09 -6.09
CA PRO A 65 2.56 10.65 -5.24
C PRO A 65 3.65 11.72 -5.17
N ILE A 66 4.25 11.87 -4.00
CA ILE A 66 5.48 12.64 -3.82
C ILE A 66 6.62 11.97 -4.60
N GLN A 67 7.54 12.78 -5.14
CA GLN A 67 8.70 12.25 -5.85
C GLN A 67 9.63 11.48 -4.89
N ASP A 68 10.13 10.34 -5.35
CA ASP A 68 11.05 9.48 -4.60
C ASP A 68 12.30 10.23 -4.11
N GLN A 69 12.85 11.13 -4.92
CA GLN A 69 13.99 11.97 -4.55
C GLN A 69 13.71 12.81 -3.29
N LYS A 70 12.48 13.34 -3.18
CA LYS A 70 12.06 14.10 -2.00
C LYS A 70 11.97 13.21 -0.77
N ILE A 71 11.53 11.96 -0.91
CA ILE A 71 11.50 11.01 0.20
C ILE A 71 12.93 10.70 0.67
N LYS A 72 13.86 10.48 -0.26
CA LYS A 72 15.29 10.28 0.04
C LYS A 72 15.89 11.45 0.81
N GLU A 73 15.64 12.69 0.37
CA GLU A 73 16.06 13.90 1.08
C GLU A 73 15.53 13.93 2.52
N LEU A 74 14.24 13.62 2.72
CA LEU A 74 13.64 13.61 4.05
C LEU A 74 14.21 12.52 4.97
N ILE A 75 14.61 11.37 4.41
CA ILE A 75 15.20 10.26 5.16
C ILE A 75 16.64 10.57 5.60
N LEU A 76 17.41 11.24 4.74
CA LEU A 76 18.81 11.59 4.98
C LEU A 76 18.98 12.88 5.81
N SER A 77 17.91 13.63 6.05
CA SER A 77 17.94 14.89 6.77
C SER A 77 18.01 14.68 8.28
N ASP A 78 18.96 15.35 8.94
CA ASP A 78 19.05 15.42 10.41
C ASP A 78 18.05 16.42 11.02
N SER A 79 17.29 17.13 10.18
CA SER A 79 16.32 18.12 10.63
C SER A 79 15.13 17.47 11.31
N LYS A 80 14.86 17.86 12.56
CA LYS A 80 13.64 17.46 13.30
C LYS A 80 12.36 17.77 12.52
N LYS A 81 12.36 18.85 11.72
CA LYS A 81 11.21 19.24 10.89
C LYS A 81 10.97 18.26 9.75
N ASP A 82 12.02 17.81 9.09
CA ASP A 82 11.93 16.87 7.96
C ASP A 82 11.55 15.47 8.46
N MET A 83 12.11 15.05 9.58
CA MET A 83 11.70 13.82 10.27
C MET A 83 10.23 13.86 10.69
N SER A 84 9.75 14.99 11.21
CA SER A 84 8.33 15.17 11.54
C SER A 84 7.44 15.10 10.30
N LYS A 85 7.85 15.74 9.19
CA LYS A 85 7.14 15.66 7.90
C LYS A 85 7.08 14.22 7.39
N LEU A 86 8.19 13.51 7.41
CA LEU A 86 8.26 12.12 6.96
C LEU A 86 7.37 11.22 7.81
N ASN A 87 7.43 11.34 9.15
CA ASN A 87 6.58 10.58 10.05
C ASN A 87 5.09 10.88 9.81
N TYR A 88 4.73 12.13 9.54
CA TYR A 88 3.36 12.50 9.17
C TYR A 88 2.93 11.80 7.87
N LEU A 89 3.75 11.88 6.81
CA LEU A 89 3.44 11.25 5.52
C LEU A 89 3.30 9.73 5.66
N VAL A 90 4.23 9.08 6.36
CA VAL A 90 4.19 7.63 6.58
C VAL A 90 2.95 7.24 7.37
N ASN A 91 2.70 7.85 8.54
CA ASN A 91 1.55 7.50 9.37
C ASN A 91 0.22 7.74 8.65
N LYS A 92 0.07 8.86 7.94
CA LYS A 92 -1.11 9.17 7.14
C LYS A 92 -1.36 8.09 6.07
N ASN A 93 -0.32 7.65 5.37
CA ASN A 93 -0.47 6.66 4.29
C ASN A 93 -0.70 5.25 4.84
N LEU A 94 -0.03 4.86 5.94
CA LEU A 94 -0.30 3.60 6.65
C LEU A 94 -1.75 3.54 7.15
N GLU A 95 -2.22 4.62 7.78
CA GLU A 95 -3.59 4.77 8.25
C GLU A 95 -4.59 4.67 7.09
N LYS A 96 -4.36 5.42 6.00
CA LYS A 96 -5.22 5.41 4.81
C LYS A 96 -5.33 4.01 4.21
N CYS A 97 -4.22 3.26 4.12
CA CYS A 97 -4.21 1.91 3.55
C CYS A 97 -4.97 0.90 4.40
N ILE A 98 -4.76 0.88 5.73
CA ILE A 98 -5.47 -0.03 6.62
C ILE A 98 -6.96 0.29 6.65
N ASN A 99 -7.32 1.57 6.71
CA ASN A 99 -8.72 2.01 6.68
C ASN A 99 -9.40 1.66 5.36
N LEU A 100 -8.68 1.76 4.23
CA LEU A 100 -9.18 1.35 2.92
C LEU A 100 -9.48 -0.15 2.88
N VAL A 101 -8.53 -0.99 3.32
CA VAL A 101 -8.71 -2.46 3.35
C VAL A 101 -9.87 -2.84 4.27
N THR A 102 -9.92 -2.26 5.47
CA THR A 102 -11.00 -2.50 6.45
C THR A 102 -12.37 -2.13 5.87
N LYS A 103 -12.45 -0.98 5.20
CA LYS A 103 -13.68 -0.54 4.54
C LYS A 103 -14.12 -1.52 3.46
N LEU A 104 -13.18 -2.03 2.67
CA LEU A 104 -13.48 -3.02 1.62
C LEU A 104 -13.93 -4.36 2.19
N GLU A 105 -13.36 -4.81 3.31
CA GLU A 105 -13.79 -6.02 4.03
C GLU A 105 -15.22 -5.87 4.58
N ASN A 106 -15.56 -4.67 5.05
CA ASN A 106 -16.86 -4.31 5.60
C ASN A 106 -17.84 -3.78 4.54
N ASN A 107 -17.85 -4.37 3.33
CA ASN A 107 -18.79 -4.05 2.25
C ASN A 107 -18.86 -2.56 1.85
N GLY A 108 -17.76 -1.81 2.01
CA GLY A 108 -17.68 -0.40 1.67
C GLY A 108 -17.94 0.56 2.84
N GLU A 109 -18.08 0.07 4.07
CA GLU A 109 -18.29 0.91 5.26
C GLU A 109 -17.11 0.88 6.24
N LEU A 110 -16.73 2.04 6.77
CA LEU A 110 -15.70 2.14 7.81
C LEU A 110 -16.33 2.62 9.12
N LYS A 111 -16.56 1.70 10.05
CA LYS A 111 -17.08 2.04 11.38
C LYS A 111 -16.02 2.80 12.17
N LYS A 112 -16.47 3.71 13.04
CA LYS A 112 -15.58 4.52 13.88
C LYS A 112 -14.68 3.68 14.79
N ALA A 113 -15.17 2.54 15.28
CA ALA A 113 -14.42 1.61 16.12
C ALA A 113 -13.28 0.90 15.36
N ASP A 114 -13.46 0.64 14.07
CA ASP A 114 -12.49 -0.06 13.23
C ASP A 114 -11.48 0.89 12.58
N LYS A 115 -11.74 2.20 12.66
CA LYS A 115 -10.89 3.24 12.09
C LYS A 115 -9.55 3.28 12.83
N LEU A 116 -8.49 2.94 12.12
CA LEU A 116 -7.14 3.18 12.59
C LEU A 116 -6.90 4.70 12.66
N ASN A 117 -6.33 5.16 13.77
CA ASN A 117 -5.89 6.54 13.96
C ASN A 117 -4.49 6.55 14.54
N LEU A 118 -3.47 6.65 13.68
CA LEU A 118 -2.07 6.72 14.10
C LEU A 118 -1.68 8.15 14.52
N MET A 119 -2.54 9.14 14.28
CA MET A 119 -2.28 10.56 14.55
C MET A 119 -3.47 11.24 15.26
N PRO A 120 -3.70 11.00 16.56
CA PRO A 120 -4.79 11.67 17.28
C PRO A 120 -4.62 13.20 17.35
N GLN A 121 -5.74 13.90 17.18
CA GLN A 121 -5.85 15.35 16.96
C GLN A 121 -5.14 16.24 17.99
N LYS A 122 -4.95 15.77 19.24
CA LYS A 122 -4.31 16.56 20.32
C LYS A 122 -2.81 16.88 20.10
N LYS A 123 -2.13 16.24 19.15
CA LYS A 123 -0.74 16.59 18.74
C LYS A 123 -0.66 17.39 17.42
N GLN A 124 -1.80 17.69 16.79
CA GLN A 124 -1.86 18.33 15.47
C GLN A 124 -1.89 19.87 15.52
N GLN A 125 -2.32 20.47 16.65
CA GLN A 125 -2.51 21.92 16.80
C GLN A 125 -1.23 22.77 16.64
N ILE A 126 -0.03 22.19 16.73
CA ILE A 126 1.23 22.95 16.58
C ILE A 126 1.67 23.08 15.09
N THR A 127 0.96 22.44 14.14
CA THR A 127 1.47 22.26 12.74
C THR A 127 0.44 22.60 11.64
N GLU A 128 -0.59 23.38 11.91
CA GLU A 128 -1.75 23.53 10.99
C GLU A 128 -1.45 24.18 9.63
N LYS A 129 -0.50 25.11 9.52
CA LYS A 129 -0.11 25.70 8.22
C LYS A 129 0.72 24.76 7.33
N ARG A 130 1.54 23.87 7.92
CA ARG A 130 2.40 22.91 7.18
C ARG A 130 1.64 21.63 6.80
N ILE A 131 0.68 21.20 7.64
CA ILE A 131 -0.16 20.02 7.38
C ILE A 131 -0.99 20.19 6.11
N LYS A 132 -1.52 21.39 5.80
CA LYS A 132 -2.31 21.61 4.57
C LYS A 132 -1.52 21.35 3.28
N GLU A 133 -0.24 21.68 3.25
CA GLU A 133 0.64 21.43 2.10
C GLU A 133 0.93 19.93 1.94
N TYR A 134 1.24 19.25 3.05
CA TYR A 134 1.60 17.82 3.04
C TYR A 134 0.38 16.91 2.91
N ALA A 135 -0.81 17.36 3.32
CA ALA A 135 -2.05 16.60 3.21
C ALA A 135 -2.43 16.27 1.77
N LYS A 136 -1.94 17.03 0.79
CA LYS A 136 -2.16 16.77 -0.64
C LYS A 136 -1.15 15.80 -1.25
N GLN A 137 -0.10 15.43 -0.52
CA GLN A 137 0.94 14.51 -0.94
C GLN A 137 0.70 13.13 -0.34
N ASP A 138 0.82 12.09 -1.17
CA ASP A 138 0.80 10.69 -0.73
C ASP A 138 2.10 9.99 -1.13
N ILE A 139 2.40 8.88 -0.46
CA ILE A 139 3.54 8.02 -0.80
C ILE A 139 3.11 7.10 -1.94
N TYR A 140 4.02 6.83 -2.88
CA TYR A 140 3.75 5.85 -3.92
C TYR A 140 3.40 4.50 -3.28
N THR A 141 2.19 4.01 -3.57
CA THR A 141 1.60 2.88 -2.86
C THR A 141 1.23 1.77 -3.83
N ILE A 142 1.47 0.53 -3.42
CA ILE A 142 1.30 -0.68 -4.21
C ILE A 142 0.42 -1.64 -3.41
N ASN A 143 -0.69 -2.08 -4.01
CA ASN A 143 -1.45 -3.18 -3.46
C ASN A 143 -0.67 -4.48 -3.66
N ILE A 144 -0.58 -5.35 -2.66
CA ILE A 144 0.21 -6.58 -2.73
C ILE A 144 -0.15 -7.43 -3.95
N VAL A 145 -1.42 -7.46 -4.37
CA VAL A 145 -1.88 -8.22 -5.53
C VAL A 145 -1.33 -7.69 -6.86
N ASP A 146 -0.95 -6.41 -6.91
CA ASP A 146 -0.35 -5.79 -8.09
C ASP A 146 1.15 -6.12 -8.21
N LEU A 147 1.79 -6.70 -7.18
CA LEU A 147 3.25 -6.96 -7.19
C LEU A 147 3.71 -7.84 -8.36
N SER A 148 2.85 -8.76 -8.82
CA SER A 148 3.16 -9.65 -9.95
C SER A 148 3.12 -8.95 -11.31
N ASP A 149 2.40 -7.83 -11.43
CA ASP A 149 2.10 -7.16 -12.70
C ASP A 149 2.83 -5.81 -12.87
N ILE A 150 3.52 -5.33 -11.83
CA ILE A 150 4.30 -4.08 -11.88
C ILE A 150 5.73 -4.29 -12.42
N ASP A 151 6.26 -3.27 -13.09
CA ASP A 151 7.68 -3.22 -13.43
C ASP A 151 8.52 -2.98 -12.17
N THR A 152 8.87 -4.07 -11.53
CA THR A 152 9.68 -4.10 -10.30
C THR A 152 11.13 -3.65 -10.52
N GLN A 153 11.65 -3.61 -11.76
CA GLN A 153 12.99 -3.06 -12.02
C GLN A 153 13.00 -1.55 -11.85
N GLN A 154 11.96 -0.86 -12.34
CA GLN A 154 11.82 0.59 -12.17
C GLN A 154 11.59 1.02 -10.72
N LEU A 155 11.20 0.10 -9.84
CA LEU A 155 10.98 0.35 -8.41
C LEU A 155 12.21 0.07 -7.56
N ASN A 156 13.26 -0.54 -8.12
CA ASN A 156 14.43 -0.90 -7.33
C ASN A 156 15.07 0.35 -6.70
N ASN A 157 15.35 0.28 -5.41
CA ASN A 157 15.87 1.36 -4.57
C ASN A 157 14.94 2.59 -4.39
N LYS A 158 13.67 2.50 -4.78
CA LYS A 158 12.67 3.55 -4.50
C LYS A 158 11.94 3.27 -3.19
N TYR A 159 11.47 4.33 -2.55
CA TYR A 159 10.62 4.22 -1.37
C TYR A 159 9.16 4.11 -1.79
N CYS A 160 8.48 3.11 -1.24
CA CYS A 160 7.07 2.87 -1.49
C CYS A 160 6.37 2.31 -0.25
N LEU A 161 5.06 2.31 -0.30
CA LEU A 161 4.22 1.61 0.65
C LEU A 161 3.61 0.37 -0.04
N ILE A 162 3.71 -0.80 0.59
CA ILE A 162 3.01 -2.01 0.17
C ILE A 162 1.89 -2.30 1.18
N TYR A 163 0.69 -2.60 0.71
CA TYR A 163 -0.47 -2.88 1.57
C TYR A 163 -1.36 -3.97 1.01
N GLY A 164 -2.24 -4.51 1.85
CA GLY A 164 -3.28 -5.45 1.45
C GLY A 164 -3.58 -6.46 2.54
N VAL A 165 -4.12 -7.61 2.14
CA VAL A 165 -4.35 -8.77 3.01
C VAL A 165 -3.41 -9.89 2.58
N ALA A 166 -2.65 -10.44 3.52
CA ALA A 166 -1.70 -11.52 3.25
C ALA A 166 -1.69 -12.55 4.37
N GLY A 167 -1.29 -13.77 4.03
CA GLY A 167 -0.70 -14.67 5.02
C GLY A 167 0.67 -14.13 5.41
N ILE A 168 0.85 -13.84 6.70
CA ILE A 168 2.09 -13.31 7.26
C ILE A 168 2.71 -14.43 8.10
N THR A 169 3.95 -14.80 7.83
CA THR A 169 4.73 -15.74 8.64
C THR A 169 5.99 -15.06 9.15
N LEU A 170 6.46 -15.53 10.31
CA LEU A 170 7.65 -15.04 10.98
C LEU A 170 8.68 -16.18 11.03
N ALA A 171 9.94 -15.87 10.74
CA ALA A 171 11.07 -16.76 10.96
C ALA A 171 12.18 -16.01 11.70
N ASP A 172 12.81 -16.66 12.68
CA ASP A 172 13.98 -16.13 13.35
C ASP A 172 15.24 -16.46 12.53
N VAL A 173 16.15 -15.49 12.42
CA VAL A 173 17.41 -15.58 11.67
C VAL A 173 18.50 -14.98 12.55
N GLY A 174 19.11 -15.82 13.38
CA GLY A 174 19.93 -15.34 14.50
C GLY A 174 19.08 -14.46 15.42
N ASP A 175 19.60 -13.28 15.78
CA ASP A 175 18.86 -12.29 16.59
C ASP A 175 17.86 -11.45 15.77
N SER A 176 17.87 -11.61 14.45
CA SER A 176 16.98 -10.87 13.54
C SER A 176 15.71 -11.65 13.25
N LYS A 177 14.68 -10.95 12.78
CA LYS A 177 13.41 -11.54 12.37
C LYS A 177 13.18 -11.32 10.88
N LYS A 178 12.64 -12.33 10.19
CA LYS A 178 12.20 -12.22 8.81
C LYS A 178 10.70 -12.44 8.73
N LEU A 179 9.98 -11.44 8.25
CA LEU A 179 8.56 -11.53 7.96
C LEU A 179 8.38 -11.85 6.48
N PHE A 180 7.51 -12.81 6.18
CA PHE A 180 7.10 -13.15 4.82
C PHE A 180 5.63 -12.83 4.63
N PHE A 181 5.33 -12.11 3.57
CA PHE A 181 3.98 -11.71 3.20
C PHE A 181 3.61 -12.40 1.89
N LYS A 182 2.51 -13.15 1.90
CA LYS A 182 2.01 -13.90 0.74
C LYS A 182 0.52 -13.63 0.54
N ALA A 183 0.16 -12.95 -0.55
CA ALA A 183 -1.24 -12.85 -0.98
C ALA A 183 -1.65 -14.06 -1.82
N ASP A 184 -0.79 -14.45 -2.77
CA ASP A 184 -0.94 -15.62 -3.64
C ASP A 184 0.46 -16.19 -4.00
N GLN A 185 0.57 -17.04 -5.04
CA GLN A 185 1.84 -17.64 -5.42
C GLN A 185 2.85 -16.63 -6.02
N ASP A 186 2.36 -15.63 -6.73
CA ASP A 186 3.14 -14.66 -7.51
C ASP A 186 3.29 -13.32 -6.78
N SER A 187 2.37 -13.02 -5.87
CA SER A 187 2.28 -11.78 -5.10
C SER A 187 2.80 -12.00 -3.68
N ARG A 188 4.12 -11.90 -3.53
CA ARG A 188 4.83 -12.08 -2.26
C ARG A 188 6.04 -11.18 -2.11
N PHE A 189 6.33 -10.80 -0.87
CA PHE A 189 7.57 -10.11 -0.52
C PHE A 189 8.00 -10.50 0.90
N SER A 190 9.21 -10.10 1.27
CA SER A 190 9.71 -10.29 2.62
C SER A 190 10.29 -9.02 3.18
N LEU A 191 10.45 -9.01 4.49
CA LEU A 191 11.04 -7.92 5.23
C LEU A 191 11.98 -8.50 6.28
N PHE A 192 13.17 -7.93 6.38
CA PHE A 192 14.16 -8.30 7.38
C PHE A 192 14.21 -7.22 8.46
N VAL A 193 13.99 -7.61 9.72
CA VAL A 193 14.00 -6.75 10.89
C VAL A 193 15.24 -7.09 11.69
N VAL A 194 16.19 -6.17 11.76
CA VAL A 194 17.36 -6.30 12.64
C VAL A 194 16.97 -6.03 14.10
N PRO A 195 17.74 -6.49 15.11
CA PRO A 195 17.37 -6.37 16.53
C PRO A 195 16.99 -4.96 16.96
N SER A 196 17.71 -3.94 16.48
CA SER A 196 17.46 -2.53 16.77
C SER A 196 16.09 -2.02 16.29
N GLN A 197 15.48 -2.73 15.34
CA GLN A 197 14.18 -2.39 14.76
C GLN A 197 13.01 -3.17 15.39
N ILE A 198 13.26 -4.25 16.14
CA ILE A 198 12.22 -5.16 16.68
C ILE A 198 11.37 -4.49 17.77
N LYS A 199 11.84 -3.38 18.37
CA LYS A 199 11.23 -2.74 19.54
C LYS A 199 9.70 -2.48 19.47
N TYR A 200 9.13 -2.33 18.27
CA TYR A 200 7.69 -2.08 18.07
C TYR A 200 6.97 -3.20 17.31
N LEU A 201 7.61 -4.35 17.10
CA LEU A 201 7.00 -5.48 16.43
C LEU A 201 6.10 -6.24 17.41
N ASP A 202 4.79 -6.03 17.28
CA ASP A 202 3.78 -6.79 18.00
C ASP A 202 3.21 -7.90 17.09
N PHE A 203 4.07 -8.88 16.75
CA PHE A 203 3.73 -10.00 15.89
C PHE A 203 4.60 -11.22 16.21
N ASP A 204 3.98 -12.27 16.75
CA ASP A 204 4.66 -13.46 17.27
C ASP A 204 4.21 -14.77 16.61
N LYS A 205 3.15 -14.74 15.77
CA LYS A 205 2.51 -15.93 15.20
C LYS A 205 2.14 -15.74 13.74
N GLY A 206 2.23 -16.81 12.95
CA GLY A 206 1.74 -16.79 11.57
C GLY A 206 0.22 -16.64 11.50
N LYS A 207 -0.28 -15.61 10.80
CA LYS A 207 -1.72 -15.37 10.60
C LYS A 207 -2.02 -14.69 9.27
N ARG A 208 -3.27 -14.80 8.82
CA ARG A 208 -3.79 -13.96 7.74
C ARG A 208 -4.25 -12.64 8.34
N ALA A 209 -3.72 -11.53 7.85
CA ALA A 209 -3.97 -10.21 8.42
C ALA A 209 -3.91 -9.14 7.33
N LYS A 210 -4.59 -8.01 7.59
CA LYS A 210 -4.39 -6.79 6.80
C LYS A 210 -3.14 -6.07 7.27
N PHE A 211 -2.40 -5.52 6.32
CA PHE A 211 -1.13 -4.85 6.62
C PHE A 211 -0.89 -3.65 5.72
N ALA A 212 0.00 -2.79 6.18
CA ALA A 212 0.59 -1.70 5.42
C ALA A 212 2.04 -1.53 5.88
N VAL A 213 2.98 -1.40 4.95
CA VAL A 213 4.40 -1.26 5.26
C VAL A 213 5.07 -0.26 4.34
N PHE A 214 5.77 0.71 4.90
CA PHE A 214 6.57 1.69 4.18
C PHE A 214 8.05 1.30 4.23
N GLY A 215 8.72 1.25 3.08
CA GLY A 215 10.16 0.98 3.06
C GLY A 215 10.78 1.13 1.68
N ARG A 216 12.08 0.82 1.60
CA ARG A 216 12.84 0.86 0.35
C ARG A 216 12.68 -0.47 -0.37
N PHE A 217 12.16 -0.41 -1.59
CA PHE A 217 11.94 -1.57 -2.44
C PHE A 217 13.27 -2.10 -2.97
N LYS A 218 13.51 -3.40 -2.77
CA LYS A 218 14.70 -4.10 -3.24
C LYS A 218 14.31 -5.36 -3.98
N LYS A 219 14.70 -5.45 -5.24
CA LYS A 219 14.57 -6.68 -6.01
C LYS A 219 15.91 -7.40 -6.06
N VAL A 220 15.94 -8.62 -5.53
CA VAL A 220 17.12 -9.51 -5.57
C VAL A 220 16.73 -10.79 -6.31
N GLY A 221 17.09 -10.85 -7.60
CA GLY A 221 16.64 -11.92 -8.48
C GLY A 221 15.12 -11.98 -8.59
N LYS A 222 14.54 -13.11 -8.17
CA LYS A 222 13.08 -13.34 -8.12
C LYS A 222 12.43 -12.89 -6.81
N PHE A 223 13.21 -12.45 -5.83
CA PHE A 223 12.71 -12.09 -4.51
C PHE A 223 12.54 -10.58 -4.37
N ILE A 224 11.42 -10.18 -3.78
CA ILE A 224 11.15 -8.80 -3.38
C ILE A 224 11.39 -8.69 -1.87
N ASN A 225 12.24 -7.74 -1.49
CA ASN A 225 12.48 -7.35 -0.11
C ASN A 225 12.10 -5.88 0.07
N LEU A 226 11.48 -5.55 1.20
CA LEU A 226 11.25 -4.19 1.61
C LEU A 226 12.09 -3.88 2.86
N GLU A 227 13.03 -2.94 2.70
CA GLU A 227 13.88 -2.50 3.81
C GLU A 227 13.18 -1.37 4.57
N ILE A 228 12.85 -1.64 5.84
CA ILE A 228 12.29 -0.64 6.75
C ILE A 228 13.38 0.06 7.55
N ARG A 229 13.05 1.26 8.05
CA ARG A 229 13.90 1.97 9.02
C ARG A 229 13.62 1.52 10.44
N SER A 230 12.35 1.23 10.72
CA SER A 230 11.84 0.80 12.03
C SER A 230 10.51 0.10 11.85
N THR A 231 10.13 -0.78 12.79
CA THR A 231 8.81 -1.42 12.82
C THR A 231 7.65 -0.45 13.03
N ARG A 232 7.92 0.83 13.32
CA ARG A 232 6.91 1.91 13.22
C ARG A 232 6.41 2.15 11.80
N ASP A 233 7.21 1.81 10.80
CA ASP A 233 6.84 1.91 9.38
C ASP A 233 6.02 0.68 8.93
N LEU A 234 5.58 -0.18 9.86
CA LEU A 234 4.77 -1.38 9.64
C LEU A 234 3.53 -1.38 10.53
N VAL A 235 2.38 -1.68 9.94
CA VAL A 235 1.13 -1.93 10.66
C VAL A 235 0.56 -3.27 10.23
N ILE A 236 0.21 -4.12 11.20
CA ILE A 236 -0.49 -5.38 10.99
C ILE A 236 -1.76 -5.33 11.86
N ARG A 237 -2.91 -5.67 11.29
CA ARG A 237 -4.21 -5.74 11.98
C ARG A 237 -4.94 -7.00 11.55
N ASP A 238 -5.74 -7.53 12.46
CA ASP A 238 -6.68 -8.61 12.15
C ASP A 238 -7.83 -8.11 11.27
#